data_AF-A0A1W9SE89-F1
#
_entry.id   AF-A0A1W9SE89-F1
#
_cell.length_a   1.000
_cell.length_b   1.000
_cell.length_c   1.000
_cell.angle_alpha   90.00
_cell.angle_beta   90.00
_cell.angle_gamma   90.00
#
_symmetry.space_group_name_H-M   'P 1'
#
loop_
_entity.id
_entity.type
_entity.pdbx_description
1 polymer ?
#
loop_
_entity_poly.entity_id
_entity_poly.type
_entity_poly.pdbx_seq_one_letter_code
_entity_poly.pdbx_strand_id
1 'polypeptide(L)'
;MLSPSKKHINNSYLIRLALLIGIGLILFMFESLIPRPLPWVKPGLAHVATLIALFTLGNAAALIVVIGRVLIGSLLLGTLLNPTFLLSISGGLCATFIMIFLKKNFPKTFSIFGISISGAVIHNLTQLLIVELLIVQKAEIF
;
A
#
# COMPACT_ATOMS: atom_id res chain seq x y z
N MET A 1 -29.80 -32.27 -1.66
CA MET A 1 -28.72 -31.94 -2.62
C MET A 1 -28.43 -30.45 -2.51
N LEU A 2 -27.20 -30.10 -2.16
CA LEU A 2 -26.77 -28.75 -1.75
C LEU A 2 -26.79 -27.77 -2.93
N SER A 3 -27.55 -26.68 -2.79
CA SER A 3 -27.52 -25.54 -3.72
C SER A 3 -26.23 -24.75 -3.53
N PRO A 4 -25.46 -24.45 -4.61
CA PRO A 4 -24.26 -23.65 -4.49
C PRO A 4 -24.63 -22.20 -4.18
N SER A 5 -24.19 -21.72 -3.01
CA SER A 5 -24.29 -20.34 -2.56
C SER A 5 -23.67 -19.39 -3.60
N LYS A 6 -24.51 -18.80 -4.46
CA LYS A 6 -24.12 -17.64 -5.27
C LYS A 6 -23.93 -16.47 -4.32
N LYS A 7 -22.68 -16.25 -3.90
CA LYS A 7 -22.26 -15.04 -3.20
C LYS A 7 -22.57 -13.85 -4.11
N HIS A 8 -23.69 -13.17 -3.88
CA HIS A 8 -24.05 -11.95 -4.58
C HIS A 8 -22.97 -10.90 -4.28
N ILE A 9 -22.00 -10.77 -5.19
CA ILE A 9 -21.00 -9.71 -5.10
C ILE A 9 -21.74 -8.39 -5.30
N ASN A 10 -21.72 -7.54 -4.28
CA ASN A 10 -22.40 -6.25 -4.33
C ASN A 10 -21.65 -5.33 -5.31
N ASN A 11 -22.27 -4.99 -6.45
CA ASN A 11 -21.65 -4.15 -7.47
C ASN A 11 -21.13 -2.82 -6.90
N SER A 12 -21.82 -2.25 -5.91
CA SER A 12 -21.40 -1.01 -5.24
C SER A 12 -20.07 -1.16 -4.49
N TYR A 13 -19.80 -2.35 -3.93
CA TYR A 13 -18.54 -2.64 -3.26
C TYR A 13 -17.38 -2.70 -4.26
N LEU A 14 -17.57 -3.38 -5.39
CA LEU A 14 -16.57 -3.47 -6.45
C LEU A 14 -16.22 -2.09 -7.03
N ILE A 15 -17.24 -1.26 -7.28
CA ILE A 15 -17.04 0.10 -7.81
C ILE A 15 -16.20 0.93 -6.83
N ARG A 16 -16.55 0.93 -5.53
CA ARG A 16 -15.77 1.66 -4.51
C ARG A 16 -14.33 1.18 -4.42
N LEU A 17 -14.12 -0.14 -4.50
CA LEU A 17 -12.79 -0.73 -4.46
C LEU A 17 -11.95 -0.33 -5.69
N ALA A 18 -12.53 -0.38 -6.89
CA ALA A 18 -11.87 0.07 -8.11
C ALA A 18 -11.53 1.57 -8.08
N LEU A 19 -12.44 2.40 -7.57
CA LEU A 19 -12.20 3.83 -7.39
C LEU A 19 -11.05 4.11 -6.41
N LEU A 20 -10.98 3.40 -5.29
CA LEU A 20 -9.91 3.55 -4.32
C LEU A 20 -8.55 3.08 -4.86
N ILE A 21 -8.53 2.02 -5.67
CA ILE A 21 -7.32 1.62 -6.42
C ILE A 21 -6.90 2.74 -7.37
N GLY A 22 -7.83 3.28 -8.16
CA GLY A 22 -7.56 4.36 -9.12
C GLY A 22 -7.03 5.62 -8.45
N ILE A 23 -7.67 6.08 -7.37
CA ILE A 23 -7.21 7.23 -6.58
C ILE A 23 -5.83 6.95 -5.98
N GLY A 24 -5.60 5.76 -5.42
CA GLY A 24 -4.31 5.37 -4.89
C GLY A 24 -3.19 5.37 -5.93
N LEU A 25 -3.49 4.95 -7.16
CA LEU A 25 -2.59 5.02 -8.31
C LEU A 25 -2.25 6.46 -8.69
N ILE A 26 -3.26 7.31 -8.84
CA ILE A 26 -3.08 8.72 -9.19
C ILE A 26 -2.21 9.42 -8.14
N LEU A 27 -2.50 9.21 -6.85
CA LEU A 27 -1.72 9.76 -5.76
C LEU A 27 -0.27 9.25 -5.76
N PHE A 28 -0.06 7.96 -6.03
CA PHE A 28 1.28 7.38 -6.14
C PHE A 28 2.08 7.98 -7.31
N MET A 29 1.45 8.14 -8.47
CA MET A 29 2.09 8.76 -9.63
C MET A 29 2.38 10.24 -9.37
N PHE A 30 1.43 10.97 -8.79
CA PHE A 30 1.60 12.37 -8.43
C PHE A 30 2.74 12.56 -7.42
N GLU A 31 2.80 11.73 -6.38
CA GLU A 31 3.90 11.71 -5.42
C GLU A 31 5.26 11.42 -6.07
N SER A 32 5.28 10.65 -7.16
CA SER A 32 6.48 10.36 -7.93
C SER A 32 6.93 11.54 -8.81
N LEU A 33 6.01 12.43 -9.18
CA LEU A 33 6.28 13.63 -9.99
C LEU A 33 6.71 14.85 -9.15
N ILE A 34 6.40 14.88 -7.85
CA ILE A 34 6.80 15.99 -6.97
C ILE A 34 8.33 15.99 -6.83
N PRO A 35 9.02 17.06 -7.29
CA PRO A 35 10.45 17.21 -7.05
C PRO A 35 10.68 17.32 -5.53
N ARG A 36 11.47 16.41 -5.00
CA ARG A 36 11.58 16.22 -3.55
C ARG A 36 12.60 17.21 -2.97
N PRO A 37 12.23 18.04 -1.98
CA PRO A 37 13.19 18.94 -1.33
C PRO A 37 14.23 18.17 -0.51
N LEU A 38 13.88 16.96 -0.04
CA LEU A 38 14.76 16.04 0.67
C LEU A 38 14.58 14.62 0.09
N PRO A 39 15.66 13.93 -0.33
CA PRO A 39 15.56 12.61 -0.97
C PRO A 39 14.91 11.54 -0.08
N TRP A 40 14.96 11.72 1.25
CA TRP A 40 14.52 10.75 2.26
C TRP A 40 13.06 10.86 2.67
N VAL A 41 12.38 11.99 2.40
CA VAL A 41 11.01 12.23 2.88
C VAL A 41 10.02 11.94 1.76
N LYS A 42 9.36 10.77 1.84
CA LYS A 42 8.16 10.50 1.04
C LYS A 42 6.92 10.87 1.85
N PRO A 43 6.04 11.76 1.36
CA PRO A 43 4.83 12.17 2.07
C PRO A 43 3.84 11.01 2.29
N GLY A 44 4.01 9.89 1.60
CA GLY A 44 3.21 8.68 1.80
C GLY A 44 1.78 8.83 1.30
N LEU A 45 1.53 9.76 0.39
CA LEU A 45 0.20 10.12 -0.15
C LEU A 45 -0.54 8.92 -0.69
N ALA A 46 0.19 7.99 -1.33
CA ALA A 46 -0.41 6.75 -1.82
C ALA A 46 -1.16 6.00 -0.70
N HIS A 47 -0.65 5.96 0.54
CA HIS A 47 -1.23 5.22 1.67
C HIS A 47 -2.55 5.79 2.16
N VAL A 48 -2.88 7.03 1.82
CA VAL A 48 -4.17 7.64 2.15
C VAL A 48 -5.32 6.82 1.55
N ALA A 49 -5.21 6.38 0.30
CA ALA A 49 -6.23 5.54 -0.33
C ALA A 49 -6.40 4.19 0.37
N THR A 50 -5.30 3.57 0.80
CA THR A 50 -5.30 2.32 1.57
C THR A 50 -5.93 2.50 2.94
N LEU A 51 -5.64 3.62 3.61
CA LEU A 51 -6.25 3.97 4.89
C LEU A 51 -7.75 4.20 4.74
N ILE A 52 -8.19 4.94 3.73
CA ILE A 52 -9.61 5.14 3.42
C ILE A 52 -10.29 3.80 3.19
N ALA A 53 -9.68 2.91 2.39
CA ALA A 53 -10.20 1.56 2.17
C ALA A 53 -10.30 0.75 3.47
N LEU A 54 -9.29 0.85 4.34
CA LEU A 54 -9.27 0.17 5.64
C LEU A 54 -10.43 0.61 6.53
N PHE A 55 -10.78 1.90 6.57
CA PHE A 55 -11.84 2.43 7.42
C PHE A 55 -13.24 2.32 6.80
N THR A 56 -13.36 2.33 5.46
CA THR A 56 -14.66 2.34 4.77
C THR A 56 -15.13 0.96 4.27
N LEU A 57 -14.19 0.11 3.82
CA LEU A 57 -14.48 -1.19 3.20
C LEU A 57 -13.89 -2.37 4.01
N GLY A 58 -12.97 -2.10 4.93
CA GLY A 58 -12.41 -3.07 5.86
C GLY A 58 -11.02 -3.60 5.47
N ASN A 59 -10.54 -4.57 6.25
CA ASN A 59 -9.15 -5.01 6.21
C ASN A 59 -8.78 -5.68 4.88
N ALA A 60 -9.66 -6.53 4.35
CA ALA A 60 -9.44 -7.21 3.07
C ALA A 60 -9.38 -6.20 1.90
N ALA A 61 -10.25 -5.19 1.91
CA ALA A 61 -10.26 -4.15 0.89
C ALA A 61 -8.97 -3.34 0.90
N ALA A 62 -8.43 -2.99 2.07
CA ALA A 62 -7.15 -2.28 2.18
C ALA A 62 -5.99 -3.04 1.52
N LEU A 63 -5.91 -4.35 1.77
CA LEU A 63 -4.90 -5.22 1.13
C LEU A 63 -5.08 -5.28 -0.38
N ILE A 64 -6.32 -5.45 -0.86
CA ILE A 64 -6.60 -5.46 -2.30
C ILE A 64 -6.22 -4.11 -2.94
N VAL A 65 -6.51 -2.99 -2.29
CA VAL A 65 -6.15 -1.65 -2.77
C VAL A 65 -4.62 -1.49 -2.86
N VAL A 66 -3.88 -1.95 -1.85
CA VAL A 66 -2.41 -1.86 -1.85
C VAL A 66 -1.78 -2.75 -2.93
N ILE A 67 -2.31 -3.96 -3.11
CA ILE A 67 -1.81 -4.90 -4.13
C ILE A 67 -2.15 -4.37 -5.52
N GLY A 68 -3.41 -3.99 -5.74
CA GLY A 68 -3.90 -3.49 -7.01
C GLY A 68 -3.13 -2.26 -7.48
N ARG A 69 -2.93 -1.26 -6.62
CA ARG A 69 -2.16 -0.06 -6.99
C ARG A 69 -0.69 -0.38 -7.31
N VAL A 70 -0.05 -1.31 -6.59
CA VAL A 70 1.36 -1.63 -6.83
C VAL A 70 1.53 -2.42 -8.12
N LEU A 71 0.65 -3.40 -8.36
CA LEU A 71 0.65 -4.18 -9.61
C LEU A 71 0.38 -3.29 -10.82
N ILE A 72 -0.69 -2.49 -10.78
CA ILE A 72 -1.05 -1.62 -11.91
C ILE A 72 0.01 -0.52 -12.08
N GLY A 73 0.49 0.08 -10.99
CA GLY A 73 1.49 1.16 -11.05
C GLY A 73 2.82 0.69 -11.62
N SER A 74 3.29 -0.49 -11.22
CA SER A 74 4.51 -1.09 -11.79
C SER A 74 4.34 -1.53 -13.24
N LEU A 75 3.15 -2.00 -13.63
CA LEU A 75 2.82 -2.30 -15.03
C LEU A 75 2.87 -1.02 -15.89
N LEU A 76 2.26 0.07 -15.43
CA LEU A 76 2.26 1.36 -16.14
C LEU A 76 3.65 1.96 -16.28
N LEU A 77 4.48 1.82 -15.25
CA LEU A 77 5.87 2.31 -15.25
C LEU A 77 6.85 1.35 -15.94
N GLY A 78 6.41 0.16 -16.39
CA GLY A 78 7.29 -0.86 -16.97
C GLY A 78 8.33 -1.42 -15.99
N THR A 79 8.08 -1.33 -14.68
CA THR A 79 9.00 -1.74 -13.61
C THR A 79 8.59 -3.06 -12.94
N LEU A 80 7.68 -3.81 -13.55
CA LEU A 80 7.32 -5.15 -13.07
C LEU A 80 8.58 -6.02 -12.92
N LEU A 81 8.69 -6.71 -11.78
CA LEU A 81 9.83 -7.56 -11.40
C LEU A 81 11.17 -6.83 -11.18
N ASN A 82 11.20 -5.50 -11.21
CA ASN A 82 12.37 -4.71 -10.84
C ASN A 82 12.52 -4.67 -9.29
N PRO A 83 13.72 -4.47 -8.75
CA PRO A 83 13.91 -4.08 -7.34
C PRO A 83 12.92 -3.02 -6.83
N THR A 84 12.54 -2.04 -7.65
CA THR A 84 11.55 -1.00 -7.29
C THR A 84 10.14 -1.57 -7.04
N PHE A 85 9.75 -2.63 -7.75
CA PHE A 85 8.51 -3.36 -7.49
C PHE A 85 8.54 -4.05 -6.13
N LEU A 86 9.65 -4.75 -5.82
CA LEU A 86 9.84 -5.41 -4.53
C LEU A 86 9.80 -4.42 -3.37
N LEU A 87 10.43 -3.26 -3.53
CA LEU A 87 10.37 -2.17 -2.55
C LEU A 87 8.93 -1.65 -2.34
N SER A 88 8.17 -1.52 -3.43
CA SER A 88 6.80 -0.99 -3.38
C SER A 88 5.82 -1.98 -2.75
N ILE A 89 5.90 -3.26 -3.12
CA ILE A 89 4.99 -4.29 -2.62
C ILE A 89 5.29 -4.63 -1.16
N SER A 90 6.56 -4.84 -0.80
CA SER A 90 6.96 -5.19 0.56
C SER A 90 6.63 -4.05 1.53
N GLY A 91 7.04 -2.83 1.20
CA GLY A 91 6.71 -1.66 2.01
C GLY A 91 5.20 -1.44 2.10
N GLY A 92 4.45 -1.61 1.01
CA GLY A 92 2.99 -1.42 0.99
C GLY A 92 2.26 -2.45 1.86
N LEU A 93 2.67 -3.72 1.79
CA LEU A 93 2.09 -4.80 2.59
C LEU A 93 2.41 -4.62 4.08
N CYS A 94 3.68 -4.42 4.45
CA CYS A 94 4.08 -4.21 5.83
C CYS A 94 3.35 -3.01 6.47
N ALA A 95 3.24 -1.90 5.74
CA ALA A 95 2.46 -0.73 6.17
C ALA A 95 0.97 -1.06 6.36
N THR A 96 0.37 -1.81 5.44
CA THR A 96 -1.04 -2.20 5.55
C THR A 96 -1.27 -3.14 6.72
N PHE A 97 -0.36 -4.09 6.96
CA PHE A 97 -0.42 -4.98 8.11
C PHE A 97 -0.33 -4.25 9.43
N ILE A 98 0.62 -3.30 9.59
CA ILE A 98 0.70 -2.54 10.85
C ILE A 98 -0.55 -1.70 11.07
N MET A 99 -1.11 -1.09 10.01
CA MET A 99 -2.33 -0.30 10.12
C MET A 99 -3.53 -1.17 10.52
N ILE A 100 -3.67 -2.37 9.94
CA ILE A 100 -4.71 -3.34 10.33
C ILE A 100 -4.51 -3.79 11.78
N PHE A 101 -3.27 -4.10 12.16
CA PHE A 101 -2.91 -4.55 13.50
C PHE A 101 -3.25 -3.50 14.56
N LEU A 102 -2.85 -2.24 14.34
CA LEU A 102 -3.13 -1.15 15.27
C LEU A 102 -4.62 -0.84 15.35
N LYS A 103 -5.32 -0.80 14.21
CA LYS A 103 -6.77 -0.61 14.18
C LYS A 103 -7.52 -1.69 14.98
N LYS A 104 -7.07 -2.96 14.90
CA LYS A 104 -7.75 -4.09 15.54
C LYS A 104 -7.44 -4.18 17.04
N ASN A 105 -6.17 -4.02 17.43
CA ASN A 105 -5.73 -4.27 18.81
C ASN A 105 -5.76 -3.02 19.69
N PHE A 106 -5.68 -1.82 19.10
CA PHE A 106 -5.61 -0.56 19.84
C PHE A 106 -6.63 0.50 19.36
N PRO A 107 -7.92 0.14 19.20
CA PRO A 107 -8.93 1.02 18.60
C PRO A 107 -9.23 2.30 19.41
N LYS A 108 -8.92 2.29 20.72
CA LYS A 108 -9.15 3.44 21.62
C LYS A 108 -7.89 4.28 21.88
N THR A 109 -6.72 3.77 21.49
CA THR A 109 -5.42 4.40 21.77
C THR A 109 -4.92 5.18 20.57
N PHE A 110 -5.08 4.64 19.36
CA PHE A 110 -4.61 5.29 18.14
C PHE A 110 -5.77 5.96 17.38
N SER A 111 -5.60 7.27 17.14
CA SER A 111 -6.42 8.00 16.17
C SER A 111 -6.09 7.55 14.74
N ILE A 112 -6.98 7.88 13.79
CA ILE A 112 -6.78 7.68 12.34
C ILE A 112 -5.43 8.25 11.89
N PHE A 113 -5.04 9.43 12.42
CA PHE A 113 -3.75 10.04 12.11
C PHE A 113 -2.57 9.19 12.61
N GLY A 114 -2.66 8.64 13.83
CA GLY A 114 -1.61 7.79 14.39
C GLY A 114 -1.44 6.48 13.61
N ILE A 115 -2.56 5.87 13.19
CA ILE A 115 -2.55 4.70 12.30
C ILE A 115 -1.89 5.06 10.97
N SER A 116 -2.23 6.19 10.36
CA SER A 116 -1.60 6.63 9.11
C SER A 116 -0.10 6.87 9.25
N ILE A 117 0.32 7.57 10.31
CA ILE A 117 1.73 7.88 10.58
C ILE A 117 2.52 6.58 10.77
N SER A 118 2.00 5.64 11.57
CA SER A 118 2.66 4.35 11.78
C SER A 118 2.81 3.55 10.48
N GLY A 119 1.81 3.59 9.60
CA GLY A 119 1.88 2.97 8.28
C GLY A 119 2.97 3.60 7.42
N ALA A 120 3.07 4.93 7.41
CA ALA A 120 4.11 5.65 6.67
C ALA A 120 5.53 5.35 7.18
N VAL A 121 5.71 5.31 8.51
CA VAL A 121 6.99 4.97 9.13
C VAL A 121 7.42 3.54 8.78
N ILE A 122 6.53 2.56 8.95
CA ILE A 122 6.82 1.16 8.62
C ILE A 122 7.07 1.00 7.12
N HIS A 123 6.33 1.69 6.25
CA HIS A 123 6.58 1.66 4.81
C HIS A 123 8.02 2.05 4.46
N ASN A 124 8.47 3.20 4.99
CA ASN A 124 9.81 3.72 4.72
C ASN A 124 10.89 2.83 5.33
N LEU A 125 10.67 2.34 6.55
CA LEU A 125 11.61 1.42 7.21
C LEU A 125 11.75 0.10 6.43
N THR A 126 10.65 -0.49 5.97
CA THR A 126 10.70 -1.69 5.13
C THR A 126 11.41 -1.43 3.81
N GLN A 127 11.21 -0.28 3.17
CA GLN A 127 11.94 0.07 1.96
C GLN A 127 13.45 0.15 2.22
N LEU A 128 13.88 0.83 3.29
CA LEU A 128 15.29 0.91 3.67
C LEU A 128 15.91 -0.48 3.92
N LEU A 129 15.23 -1.32 4.69
CA LEU A 129 15.69 -2.69 4.98
C LEU A 129 15.82 -3.54 3.71
N ILE A 130 14.86 -3.44 2.79
CA ILE A 130 14.93 -4.20 1.53
C ILE A 130 16.01 -3.65 0.60
N VAL A 131 16.24 -2.34 0.57
CA VAL A 131 17.38 -1.74 -0.17
C VAL A 131 18.70 -2.30 0.36
N GLU A 132 18.88 -2.31 1.68
CA GLU A 132 20.08 -2.84 2.34
C GLU A 132 20.29 -4.34 2.03
N LEU A 133 19.24 -5.15 2.17
CA LEU A 133 19.33 -6.59 1.95
C LEU A 133 19.52 -7.00 0.48
N LEU A 134 18.84 -6.34 -0.47
CA LEU A 134 18.81 -6.80 -1.87
C LEU A 134 19.68 -6.01 -2.83
N ILE A 135 19.87 -4.71 -2.59
CA ILE A 135 20.55 -3.81 -3.54
C ILE A 135 22.00 -3.63 -3.12
N VAL A 136 22.27 -3.33 -1.85
CA VAL A 136 23.65 -3.12 -1.37
C VAL A 136 24.46 -4.40 -1.46
N GLN A 137 23.91 -5.55 -1.06
CA GLN A 137 24.60 -6.84 -1.19
C GLN A 137 24.92 -7.21 -2.63
N LYS A 138 24.13 -6.79 -3.62
CA LYS A 138 24.43 -7.03 -5.05
C LYS A 138 25.47 -6.07 -5.61
N ALA A 139 25.64 -4.89 -5.02
CA ALA A 139 26.63 -3.91 -5.45
C ALA A 139 28.06 -4.27 -5.00
N GLU A 140 28.22 -5.04 -3.91
CA GLU A 140 29.54 -5.49 -3.44
C GLU A 140 30.10 -6.71 -4.19
N ILE A 141 29.34 -7.31 -5.12
CA ILE A 141 29.75 -8.49 -5.90
C ILE A 141 30.23 -8.09 -7.32
N PHE A 142 30.51 -6.80 -7.56
CA PHE A 142 31.09 -6.28 -8.80
C PHE A 142 32.40 -5.54 -8.55
#